data_AF-A0AA96N2T2-F1
#
_entry.id   AF-A0AA96N2T2-F1
#
_cell.length_a   1.000
_cell.length_b   1.000
_cell.length_c   1.000
_cell.angle_alpha   90.00
_cell.angle_beta   90.00
_cell.angle_gamma   90.00
#
_symmetry.space_group_name_H-M   'P 1'
#
loop_
_entity.id
_entity.type
_entity.pdbx_description
1 polymer ?
#
loop_
_entity_poly.entity_id
_entity_poly.type
_entity_poly.pdbx_seq_one_letter_code
_entity_poly.pdbx_strand_id
1 'polypeptide(L)'
;MRDLEQIYEFSKAFTAYLQSINVSAMKDAYTKEKLCHFQKAFAALPMRNLSRDLALLISQMKDGAHSSAASFYAFPTLQKIDFLPEETKKALDSHLSRFSKGQYFSSIGRVISDPGLQKQTLTFLKKAGILEDRFIVICPRCGKSRLSAFMTLSEKEELECLFSHPEKRDILEMHIRDLCHLCQFQFPYDTIQIDEIPFQVLTKVIGVPAPGLCKE
;
A
#
# COMPACT_ATOMS: atom_id res chain seq x y z
N MET A 1 23.83 -26.46 -5.45
CA MET A 1 22.41 -26.73 -5.78
C MET A 1 21.79 -27.81 -4.89
N ARG A 2 22.50 -28.90 -4.55
CA ARG A 2 21.95 -29.98 -3.70
C ARG A 2 21.46 -29.54 -2.31
N ASP A 3 22.02 -28.47 -1.75
CA ASP A 3 21.67 -28.03 -0.39
C ASP A 3 20.33 -27.27 -0.31
N LEU A 4 19.95 -26.52 -1.36
CA LEU A 4 18.72 -25.70 -1.32
C LEU A 4 17.45 -26.55 -1.49
N GLU A 5 17.47 -27.55 -2.38
CA GLU A 5 16.36 -28.50 -2.55
C GLU A 5 16.17 -29.35 -1.30
N GLN A 6 17.25 -29.80 -0.66
CA GLN A 6 17.16 -30.54 0.59
C GLN A 6 16.55 -29.70 1.73
N ILE A 7 16.95 -28.43 1.85
CA ILE A 7 16.38 -27.51 2.84
C ILE A 7 14.90 -27.25 2.56
N TYR A 8 14.53 -27.11 1.29
CA TYR A 8 13.14 -26.91 0.89
C TYR A 8 12.26 -28.12 1.23
N GLU A 9 12.68 -29.32 0.83
CA GLU A 9 11.94 -30.55 1.10
C GLU A 9 11.84 -30.83 2.60
N PHE A 10 12.88 -30.56 3.39
CA PHE A 10 12.81 -30.66 4.85
C PHE A 10 11.80 -29.68 5.45
N SER A 11 11.82 -28.41 5.02
CA SER A 11 10.90 -27.38 5.51
C SER A 11 9.45 -27.70 5.19
N LYS A 12 9.21 -28.26 4.00
CA LYS A 12 7.91 -28.74 3.54
C LYS A 12 7.44 -29.93 4.38
N ALA A 13 8.29 -30.93 4.61
CA ALA A 13 7.97 -32.10 5.44
C ALA A 13 7.66 -31.71 6.89
N PHE A 14 8.43 -30.78 7.46
CA PHE A 14 8.18 -30.27 8.81
C PHE A 14 6.85 -29.51 8.91
N THR A 15 6.53 -28.67 7.92
CA THR A 15 5.24 -27.97 7.86
C THR A 15 4.07 -28.94 7.76
N ALA A 16 4.20 -29.98 6.91
CA ALA A 16 3.19 -31.03 6.78
C ALA A 16 3.00 -31.82 8.08
N TYR A 17 4.08 -32.08 8.82
CA TYR A 17 4.00 -32.68 10.15
C TYR A 17 3.24 -31.79 11.13
N LEU A 18 3.52 -30.49 11.19
CA LEU A 18 2.78 -29.58 12.07
C LEU A 18 1.29 -29.51 11.73
N GLN A 19 0.94 -29.55 10.44
CA GLN A 19 -0.45 -29.53 9.97
C GLN A 19 -1.20 -30.84 10.26
N SER A 20 -0.51 -31.97 10.37
CA SER A 20 -1.15 -33.26 10.68
C SER A 20 -1.52 -33.43 12.16
N ILE A 21 -1.02 -32.54 13.03
CA ILE A 21 -1.31 -32.59 14.47
C ILE A 21 -2.77 -32.20 14.73
N ASN A 22 -3.56 -33.16 15.21
CA ASN A 22 -4.92 -32.90 15.65
C ASN A 22 -4.94 -32.29 17.07
N VAL A 23 -4.91 -30.96 17.14
CA VAL A 23 -4.98 -30.21 18.41
C VAL A 23 -6.24 -30.53 19.22
N SER A 24 -7.36 -30.85 18.55
CA SER A 24 -8.61 -31.16 19.25
C SER A 24 -8.56 -32.46 20.04
N ALA A 25 -7.74 -33.43 19.62
CA ALA A 25 -7.52 -34.69 20.34
C ALA A 25 -6.65 -34.51 21.60
N MET A 26 -5.91 -33.40 21.71
CA MET A 26 -5.05 -33.13 22.87
C MET A 26 -5.86 -32.84 24.15
N LYS A 27 -7.12 -32.40 24.01
CA LYS A 27 -8.01 -32.14 25.16
C LYS A 27 -8.36 -33.43 25.93
N ASP A 28 -8.36 -34.57 25.23
CA ASP A 28 -8.76 -35.86 25.77
C ASP A 28 -7.55 -36.58 26.42
N ALA A 29 -6.33 -36.22 26.03
CA ALA A 29 -5.09 -36.86 26.49
C ALA A 29 -4.33 -36.07 27.58
N TYR A 30 -4.57 -34.76 27.73
CA TYR A 30 -3.76 -33.91 28.61
C TYR A 30 -4.59 -32.93 29.44
N THR A 31 -4.12 -32.63 30.65
CA THR A 31 -4.74 -31.62 31.52
C THR A 31 -4.47 -30.21 31.04
N LYS A 32 -5.31 -29.26 31.47
CA LYS A 32 -5.16 -27.83 31.16
C LYS A 32 -3.79 -27.28 31.55
N GLU A 33 -3.25 -27.63 32.72
CA GLU A 33 -1.91 -27.13 33.11
C GLU A 33 -0.81 -27.64 32.18
N LYS A 34 -0.86 -28.93 31.78
CA LYS A 34 0.12 -29.52 30.86
C LYS A 34 0.08 -28.86 29.49
N LEU A 35 -1.12 -28.57 28.97
CA LEU A 35 -1.29 -27.86 27.71
C LEU A 35 -0.78 -26.42 27.79
N CYS A 36 -1.05 -25.70 28.89
CA CYS A 36 -0.50 -24.35 29.10
C CYS A 36 1.02 -24.36 29.21
N HIS A 37 1.61 -25.34 29.89
CA HIS A 37 3.06 -25.48 30.00
C HIS A 37 3.68 -25.77 28.62
N PHE A 38 3.09 -26.70 27.87
CA PHE A 38 3.54 -27.04 26.52
C PHE A 38 3.43 -25.84 25.57
N GLN A 39 2.33 -25.09 25.60
CA GLN A 39 2.17 -23.87 24.79
C GLN A 39 3.29 -22.86 25.07
N LYS A 40 3.60 -22.60 26.35
CA LYS A 40 4.66 -21.66 26.73
C LYS A 40 6.03 -22.15 26.27
N ALA A 41 6.32 -23.44 26.44
CA ALA A 41 7.58 -24.04 25.98
C ALA A 41 7.71 -23.99 24.46
N PHE A 42 6.64 -24.29 23.73
CA PHE A 42 6.62 -24.26 22.26
C PHE A 42 6.78 -22.84 21.72
N ALA A 43 6.11 -21.85 22.32
CA ALA A 43 6.25 -20.44 21.94
C ALA A 43 7.65 -19.87 22.22
N ALA A 44 8.37 -20.44 23.18
CA ALA A 44 9.74 -20.04 23.51
C ALA A 44 10.79 -20.63 22.55
N LEU A 45 10.42 -21.57 21.66
CA LEU A 45 11.35 -22.10 20.68
C LEU A 45 11.70 -21.02 19.64
N PRO A 46 12.99 -20.71 19.42
CA PRO A 46 13.41 -19.77 18.40
C PRO A 46 13.25 -20.40 17.01
N MET A 47 12.03 -20.34 16.48
CA MET A 47 11.73 -20.80 15.13
C MET A 47 12.32 -19.81 14.12
N ARG A 48 13.45 -20.19 13.52
CA ARG A 48 14.12 -19.40 12.49
C ARG A 48 13.21 -19.27 11.26
N ASN A 49 12.93 -18.04 10.83
CA ASN A 49 12.15 -17.79 9.62
C ASN A 49 13.09 -17.67 8.41
N LEU A 50 13.37 -18.80 7.77
CA LEU A 50 14.30 -18.88 6.65
C LEU A 50 13.87 -18.00 5.45
N SER A 51 12.56 -17.87 5.20
CA SER A 51 12.03 -17.00 4.14
C SER A 51 12.41 -15.54 4.39
N ARG A 52 12.27 -15.07 5.63
CA ARG A 52 12.66 -13.71 6.03
C ARG A 52 14.16 -13.49 5.92
N ASP A 53 14.96 -14.47 6.36
CA ASP A 53 16.43 -14.38 6.27
C ASP A 53 16.91 -14.34 4.82
N LEU A 54 16.32 -15.15 3.95
CA LEU A 54 16.61 -15.16 2.51
C LEU A 54 16.19 -13.84 1.86
N ALA A 55 15.04 -13.28 2.22
CA ALA A 55 14.61 -11.97 1.72
C ALA A 55 15.58 -10.85 2.12
N LEU A 56 16.10 -10.88 3.36
CA LEU A 56 17.12 -9.95 3.84
C LEU A 56 18.43 -10.11 3.04
N LEU A 57 18.88 -11.34 2.86
CA LEU A 57 20.11 -11.65 2.12
C LEU A 57 19.99 -11.23 0.64
N ILE A 58 18.84 -11.48 0.00
CA ILE A 58 18.55 -11.01 -1.36
C ILE A 58 18.56 -9.48 -1.42
N SER A 59 18.00 -8.80 -0.42
CA SER A 59 18.06 -7.33 -0.33
C SER A 59 19.51 -6.85 -0.25
N GLN A 60 20.30 -7.42 0.65
CA GLN A 60 21.72 -7.06 0.82
C GLN A 60 22.54 -7.31 -0.45
N MET A 61 22.26 -8.40 -1.17
CA MET A 61 22.90 -8.70 -2.45
C MET A 61 22.49 -7.70 -3.55
N LYS A 62 21.24 -7.23 -3.56
CA LYS A 62 20.80 -6.14 -4.46
C LYS A 62 21.53 -4.84 -4.11
N ASP A 63 21.60 -4.51 -2.83
CA ASP A 63 22.27 -3.29 -2.35
C ASP A 63 23.78 -3.32 -2.68
N GLY A 64 24.42 -4.50 -2.63
CA GLY A 64 25.82 -4.70 -3.04
C GLY A 64 26.06 -4.74 -4.55
N ALA A 65 25.10 -5.23 -5.34
CA ALA A 65 25.21 -5.26 -6.81
C ALA A 65 24.92 -3.90 -7.48
N HIS A 66 24.34 -2.95 -6.75
CA HIS A 66 24.02 -1.60 -7.23
C HIS A 66 25.11 -0.54 -6.96
N SER A 67 26.28 -0.94 -6.45
CA SER A 67 27.36 0.01 -6.14
C SER A 67 28.21 0.44 -7.35
N SER A 68 28.01 -0.12 -8.54
CA SER A 68 28.79 0.24 -9.73
C SER A 68 27.92 0.38 -10.98
N ALA A 69 27.70 1.64 -11.37
CA ALA A 69 27.24 2.15 -12.65
C ALA A 69 25.71 2.24 -12.92
N ALA A 70 25.31 3.51 -13.15
CA ALA A 70 24.14 4.00 -13.90
C ALA A 70 22.80 4.24 -13.16
N SER A 71 22.47 5.54 -13.00
CA SER A 71 21.11 6.09 -12.78
C SER A 71 20.44 5.75 -11.44
N PHE A 72 20.90 6.40 -10.37
CA PHE A 72 20.60 6.16 -8.94
C PHE A 72 19.14 6.30 -8.45
N TYR A 73 18.14 6.44 -9.33
CA TYR A 73 16.76 6.72 -8.92
C TYR A 73 15.75 5.92 -9.76
N ALA A 74 14.83 5.21 -9.09
CA ALA A 74 13.65 4.61 -9.72
C ALA A 74 12.77 5.67 -10.41
N PHE A 75 12.80 6.91 -9.89
CA PHE A 75 12.23 8.09 -10.50
C PHE A 75 13.36 9.08 -10.88
N PRO A 76 13.94 8.99 -12.09
CA PRO A 76 15.04 9.85 -12.53
C PRO A 76 14.72 11.35 -12.43
N THR A 77 13.44 11.72 -12.53
CA THR A 77 12.98 13.10 -12.37
C THR A 77 13.30 13.67 -10.99
N LEU A 78 13.49 12.85 -9.95
CA LEU A 78 13.88 13.32 -8.61
C LEU A 78 15.27 13.96 -8.58
N GLN A 79 16.18 13.57 -9.48
CA GLN A 79 17.50 14.21 -9.61
C GLN A 79 17.38 15.71 -9.90
N LYS A 80 16.30 16.13 -10.57
CA LYS A 80 16.05 17.53 -10.94
C LYS A 80 15.57 18.40 -9.78
N ILE A 81 15.34 17.85 -8.60
CA ILE A 81 14.98 18.61 -7.41
C ILE A 81 16.25 19.27 -6.87
N ASP A 82 16.41 20.58 -6.99
CA ASP A 82 17.58 21.33 -6.52
C ASP A 82 17.49 21.69 -5.02
N PHE A 83 16.27 21.83 -4.49
CA PHE A 83 16.00 22.23 -3.11
C PHE A 83 16.03 21.08 -2.08
N LEU A 84 16.30 19.84 -2.49
CA LEU A 84 16.49 18.71 -1.57
C LEU A 84 17.95 18.22 -1.63
N PRO A 85 18.56 17.84 -0.50
CA PRO A 85 19.85 17.18 -0.52
C PRO A 85 19.72 15.77 -1.10
N GLU A 86 20.78 15.25 -1.72
CA GLU A 86 20.79 13.94 -2.40
C GLU A 86 20.33 12.79 -1.50
N GLU A 87 20.70 12.77 -0.22
CA GLU A 87 20.26 11.72 0.71
C GLU A 87 18.74 11.73 0.93
N THR A 88 18.11 12.92 0.98
CA THR A 88 16.65 13.04 1.06
C THR A 88 15.98 12.64 -0.24
N LYS A 89 16.58 12.95 -1.40
CA LYS A 89 16.07 12.48 -2.69
C LYS A 89 16.09 10.96 -2.74
N LYS A 90 17.18 10.29 -2.33
CA LYS A 90 17.28 8.82 -2.30
C LYS A 90 16.24 8.20 -1.37
N ALA A 91 16.06 8.79 -0.18
CA ALA A 91 15.04 8.35 0.76
C ALA A 91 13.62 8.52 0.18
N LEU A 92 13.37 9.60 -0.56
CA LEU A 92 12.11 9.83 -1.26
C LEU A 92 11.88 8.81 -2.37
N ASP A 93 12.90 8.48 -3.15
CA ASP A 93 12.84 7.45 -4.19
C ASP A 93 12.55 6.05 -3.63
N SER A 94 13.25 5.68 -2.55
CA SER A 94 13.02 4.44 -1.82
C SER A 94 11.61 4.40 -1.21
N HIS A 95 11.10 5.53 -0.75
CA HIS A 95 9.74 5.60 -0.19
C HIS A 95 8.69 5.47 -1.30
N LEU A 96 8.84 6.17 -2.42
CA LEU A 96 7.91 6.13 -3.56
C LEU A 96 7.89 4.75 -4.24
N SER A 97 9.04 4.09 -4.37
CA SER A 97 9.15 2.75 -4.97
C SER A 97 8.45 1.63 -4.18
N ARG A 98 8.06 1.89 -2.92
CA ARG A 98 7.27 0.94 -2.11
C ARG A 98 5.80 0.90 -2.49
N PHE A 99 5.30 1.90 -3.21
CA PHE A 99 3.89 1.99 -3.59
C PHE A 99 3.70 1.47 -5.02
N SER A 100 2.66 0.66 -5.20
CA SER A 100 2.20 0.27 -6.54
C SER A 100 1.41 1.42 -7.19
N LYS A 101 1.36 1.48 -8.52
CA LYS A 101 0.46 2.43 -9.21
C LYS A 101 -0.99 2.22 -8.76
N GLY A 102 -1.69 3.31 -8.54
CA GLY A 102 -3.06 3.28 -8.03
C GLY A 102 -3.17 3.12 -6.50
N GLN A 103 -2.07 2.88 -5.78
CA GLN A 103 -2.12 2.91 -4.31
C GLN A 103 -2.13 4.34 -3.76
N TYR A 104 -2.85 4.48 -2.65
CA TYR A 104 -2.85 5.68 -1.86
C TYR A 104 -1.47 5.95 -1.26
N PHE A 105 -0.99 7.16 -1.49
CA PHE A 105 0.25 7.68 -0.94
C PHE A 105 -0.04 8.37 0.39
N SER A 106 0.37 7.74 1.49
CA SER A 106 -0.09 8.08 2.84
C SER A 106 0.63 9.27 3.49
N SER A 107 1.64 9.86 2.85
CA SER A 107 2.35 11.13 3.19
C SER A 107 3.88 11.03 2.95
N ILE A 108 4.49 12.16 2.55
CA ILE A 108 5.95 12.34 2.49
C ILE A 108 6.57 12.75 3.84
N GLY A 109 5.76 13.00 4.87
CA GLY A 109 6.23 13.50 6.17
C GLY A 109 7.19 12.55 6.90
N ARG A 110 7.24 11.27 6.50
CA ARG A 110 8.22 10.30 6.98
C ARG A 110 9.62 10.48 6.38
N VAL A 111 9.72 11.22 5.28
CA VAL A 111 10.96 11.46 4.54
C VAL A 111 11.41 12.92 4.70
N ILE A 112 10.46 13.85 4.72
CA ILE A 112 10.73 15.28 4.82
C ILE A 112 9.95 15.81 6.02
N SER A 113 10.66 16.22 7.07
CA SER A 113 10.02 16.71 8.30
C SER A 113 9.51 18.15 8.18
N ASP A 114 10.16 18.98 7.35
CA ASP A 114 9.82 20.39 7.18
C ASP A 114 8.53 20.57 6.34
N PRO A 115 7.48 21.23 6.86
CA PRO A 115 6.21 21.41 6.15
C PRO A 115 6.31 22.23 4.85
N GLY A 116 7.24 23.20 4.79
CA GLY A 116 7.46 24.03 3.61
C GLY A 116 8.06 23.22 2.46
N LEU A 117 9.12 22.47 2.75
CA LEU A 117 9.74 21.53 1.82
C LEU A 117 8.77 20.42 1.44
N GLN A 118 7.94 19.94 2.38
CA GLN A 118 6.91 18.96 2.04
C GLN A 118 5.98 19.48 0.94
N LYS A 119 5.42 20.69 1.10
CA LYS A 119 4.53 21.28 0.11
C LYS A 119 5.22 21.48 -1.24
N GLN A 120 6.48 21.91 -1.23
CA GLN A 120 7.27 22.11 -2.43
C GLN A 120 7.56 20.80 -3.17
N THR A 121 7.94 19.74 -2.44
CA THR A 121 8.17 18.40 -3.00
C THR A 121 6.89 17.80 -3.57
N LEU A 122 5.76 17.90 -2.86
CA LEU A 122 4.48 17.41 -3.38
C LEU A 122 4.09 18.10 -4.67
N THR A 123 4.27 19.42 -4.75
CA THR A 123 4.00 20.19 -5.97
C THR A 123 4.88 19.73 -7.12
N PHE A 124 6.17 19.47 -6.86
CA PHE A 124 7.09 18.94 -7.85
C PHE A 124 6.65 17.55 -8.34
N LEU A 125 6.35 16.62 -7.43
CA LEU A 125 5.94 15.25 -7.77
C LEU A 125 4.65 15.23 -8.62
N LYS A 126 3.71 16.13 -8.32
CA LYS A 126 2.50 16.32 -9.12
C LYS A 126 2.81 16.84 -10.52
N LYS A 127 3.61 17.90 -10.63
CA LYS A 127 4.05 18.46 -11.92
C LYS A 127 4.84 17.45 -12.76
N ALA A 128 5.61 16.59 -12.10
CA ALA A 128 6.35 15.51 -12.74
C ALA A 128 5.47 14.32 -13.18
N GLY A 129 4.17 14.33 -12.85
CA GLY A 129 3.25 13.23 -13.14
C GLY A 129 3.58 11.95 -12.40
N ILE A 130 4.21 12.06 -11.22
CA ILE A 130 4.51 10.93 -10.33
C ILE A 130 3.32 10.68 -9.38
N LEU A 131 2.73 11.77 -8.88
CA LEU A 131 1.53 11.77 -8.06
C LEU A 131 0.39 12.47 -8.80
N GLU A 132 -0.83 12.02 -8.54
CA GLU A 132 -2.07 12.69 -8.96
C GLU A 132 -3.00 12.80 -7.77
N ASP A 133 -3.77 13.89 -7.73
CA ASP A 133 -4.83 14.04 -6.74
C ASP A 133 -6.04 13.20 -7.16
N ARG A 134 -6.50 12.36 -6.25
CA ARG A 134 -7.78 11.67 -6.34
C ARG A 134 -8.74 12.26 -5.32
N PHE A 135 -9.99 12.32 -5.72
CA PHE A 135 -11.09 12.88 -4.94
C PHE A 135 -12.08 11.78 -4.59
N ILE A 136 -12.76 11.92 -3.46
CA ILE A 136 -13.87 11.07 -3.06
C ILE A 136 -14.96 11.91 -2.45
N VAL A 137 -16.20 11.44 -2.52
CA VAL A 137 -17.31 11.97 -1.72
C VAL A 137 -17.31 11.22 -0.39
N ILE A 138 -17.29 11.96 0.72
CA ILE A 138 -17.46 11.39 2.05
C ILE A 138 -18.84 11.69 2.60
N CYS A 139 -19.30 10.85 3.52
CA CYS A 139 -20.57 11.09 4.20
C CYS A 139 -20.50 12.38 5.04
N PRO A 140 -21.37 13.37 4.78
CA PRO A 140 -21.31 14.66 5.48
C PRO A 140 -21.66 14.54 6.96
N ARG A 141 -22.38 13.47 7.36
CA ARG A 141 -22.77 13.26 8.76
C ARG A 141 -21.69 12.62 9.61
N CYS A 142 -20.98 11.62 9.08
CA CYS A 142 -20.02 10.86 9.88
C CYS A 142 -18.55 11.11 9.50
N GLY A 143 -18.28 11.71 8.34
CA GLY A 143 -16.93 11.97 7.82
C GLY A 143 -16.06 10.73 7.57
N LYS A 144 -16.63 9.52 7.74
CA LYS A 144 -15.88 8.25 7.78
C LYS A 144 -16.19 7.31 6.62
N SER A 145 -17.43 7.33 6.14
CA SER A 145 -17.84 6.49 5.01
C SER A 145 -17.54 7.21 3.70
N ARG A 146 -16.85 6.55 2.76
CA ARG A 146 -16.85 6.99 1.36
C ARG A 146 -18.19 6.66 0.72
N LEU A 147 -18.67 7.56 -0.13
CA LEU A 147 -19.91 7.44 -0.88
C LEU A 147 -19.67 7.25 -2.38
N SER A 148 -18.46 7.57 -2.87
CA SER A 148 -18.05 7.38 -4.26
C SER A 148 -16.81 6.46 -4.38
N ALA A 149 -16.47 6.09 -5.62
CA ALA A 149 -15.13 5.62 -5.96
C ALA A 149 -14.11 6.78 -5.95
N PHE A 150 -12.82 6.47 -6.11
CA PHE A 150 -11.80 7.50 -6.35
C PHE A 150 -12.02 8.13 -7.72
N MET A 151 -11.98 9.46 -7.77
CA MET A 151 -12.25 10.28 -8.95
C MET A 151 -11.01 11.11 -9.32
N THR A 152 -10.82 11.34 -10.62
CA THR A 152 -9.95 12.38 -11.19
C THR A 152 -10.48 13.78 -10.87
N LEU A 153 -9.68 14.82 -11.15
CA LEU A 153 -10.15 16.20 -11.11
C LEU A 153 -11.29 16.44 -12.10
N SER A 154 -11.20 15.91 -13.32
CA SER A 154 -12.26 16.04 -14.34
C SER A 154 -13.57 15.43 -13.86
N GLU A 155 -13.53 14.23 -13.29
CA GLU A 155 -14.72 13.56 -12.75
C GLU A 155 -15.29 14.30 -11.53
N LYS A 156 -14.43 14.93 -10.70
CA LYS A 156 -14.90 15.81 -9.62
C LYS A 156 -15.64 17.03 -10.20
N GLU A 157 -15.05 17.72 -11.16
CA GLU A 157 -15.63 18.92 -11.77
C GLU A 157 -16.94 18.59 -12.50
N GLU A 158 -17.01 17.44 -13.18
CA GLU A 158 -18.24 16.91 -13.76
C GLU A 158 -19.29 16.65 -12.68
N LEU A 159 -18.92 16.05 -11.55
CA LEU A 159 -19.82 15.80 -10.44
C LEU A 159 -20.34 17.08 -9.78
N GLU A 160 -19.47 18.09 -9.62
CA GLU A 160 -19.85 19.43 -9.14
C GLU A 160 -20.82 20.13 -10.09
N CYS A 161 -20.60 19.97 -11.40
CA CYS A 161 -21.53 20.45 -12.41
C CYS A 161 -22.88 19.73 -12.31
N LEU A 162 -22.89 18.41 -12.11
CA LEU A 162 -24.12 17.63 -11.94
C LEU A 162 -24.93 18.05 -10.70
N PHE A 163 -24.27 18.43 -9.59
CA PHE A 163 -24.98 18.97 -8.42
C PHE A 163 -25.73 20.27 -8.70
N SER A 164 -25.30 21.04 -9.69
CA SER A 164 -25.94 22.29 -10.07
C SER A 164 -27.14 22.10 -11.01
N HIS A 165 -27.46 20.86 -11.42
CA HIS A 165 -28.47 20.53 -12.43
C HIS A 165 -29.49 19.52 -11.86
N PRO A 166 -30.61 19.97 -11.28
CA PRO A 166 -31.62 19.12 -10.64
C PRO A 166 -32.21 18.03 -11.55
N GLU A 167 -32.23 18.26 -12.86
CA GLU A 167 -32.73 17.34 -13.88
C GLU A 167 -31.80 16.16 -14.18
N LYS A 168 -30.56 16.17 -13.67
CA LYS A 168 -29.57 15.10 -13.88
C LYS A 168 -29.37 14.20 -12.66
N ARG A 169 -30.34 14.17 -11.74
CA ARG A 169 -30.29 13.37 -10.50
C ARG A 169 -30.05 11.88 -10.74
N ASP A 170 -30.65 11.30 -11.79
CA ASP A 170 -30.47 9.88 -12.12
C ASP A 170 -29.01 9.53 -12.45
N ILE A 171 -28.24 10.50 -12.96
CA ILE A 171 -26.81 10.34 -13.26
C ILE A 171 -25.99 10.37 -11.96
N LEU A 172 -26.37 11.21 -10.98
CA LEU A 172 -25.70 11.28 -9.68
C LEU A 172 -25.77 9.96 -8.91
N GLU A 173 -26.90 9.24 -8.99
CA GLU A 173 -27.08 7.92 -8.38
C GLU A 173 -26.10 6.87 -8.93
N MET A 174 -25.63 7.01 -10.17
CA MET A 174 -24.62 6.12 -10.75
C MET A 174 -23.22 6.36 -10.16
N HIS A 175 -22.94 7.56 -9.66
CA HIS A 175 -21.62 7.96 -9.18
C HIS A 175 -21.51 8.00 -7.64
N ILE A 176 -22.63 8.19 -6.94
CA ILE A 176 -22.66 8.39 -5.48
C ILE A 176 -23.75 7.52 -4.84
N ARG A 177 -23.36 6.78 -3.81
CA ARG A 177 -24.30 6.06 -2.93
C ARG A 177 -25.04 7.04 -2.04
N ASP A 178 -26.35 7.14 -2.21
CA ASP A 178 -27.28 7.95 -1.41
C ASP A 178 -27.33 7.56 0.08
N LEU A 179 -26.95 6.32 0.41
CA LEU A 179 -26.96 5.79 1.77
C LEU A 179 -25.56 5.55 2.33
N CYS A 180 -25.29 6.17 3.48
CA CYS A 180 -24.12 5.86 4.27
C CYS A 180 -24.29 4.54 5.05
N HIS A 181 -23.49 3.53 4.71
CA HIS A 181 -23.52 2.22 5.39
C HIS A 181 -23.15 2.27 6.89
N LEU A 182 -22.43 3.30 7.35
CA LEU A 182 -22.00 3.43 8.75
C LEU A 182 -23.04 4.11 9.65
N CYS A 183 -23.63 5.22 9.20
CA CYS A 183 -24.56 6.00 10.02
C CYS A 183 -26.01 5.95 9.52
N GLN A 184 -26.29 5.12 8.51
CA GLN A 184 -27.61 4.93 7.89
C GLN A 184 -28.26 6.25 7.46
N PHE A 185 -27.41 7.25 7.18
CA PHE A 185 -27.87 8.56 6.75
C PHE A 185 -28.09 8.51 5.24
N GLN A 186 -29.34 8.70 4.86
CA GLN A 186 -29.70 9.00 3.48
C GLN A 186 -29.63 10.51 3.32
N PHE A 187 -28.79 10.99 2.42
CA PHE A 187 -28.64 12.43 2.21
C PHE A 187 -29.41 12.87 0.96
N PRO A 188 -30.12 14.01 1.02
CA PRO A 188 -30.64 14.63 -0.17
C PRO A 188 -29.47 15.21 -0.98
N TYR A 189 -29.43 14.93 -2.28
CA TYR A 189 -28.39 15.38 -3.23
C TYR A 189 -28.13 16.89 -3.20
N ASP A 190 -29.09 17.65 -2.68
CA ASP A 190 -29.11 19.11 -2.58
C ASP A 190 -28.19 19.66 -1.46
N THR A 191 -27.54 18.79 -0.69
CA THR A 191 -26.74 19.16 0.51
C THR A 191 -25.29 18.72 0.48
N ILE A 192 -24.83 18.15 -0.64
CA ILE A 192 -23.49 17.56 -0.72
C ILE A 192 -22.45 18.65 -0.94
N GLN A 193 -21.54 18.80 0.03
CA GLN A 193 -20.26 19.45 -0.17
C GLN A 193 -19.21 18.37 -0.44
N ILE A 194 -18.48 18.48 -1.54
CA ILE A 194 -17.35 17.58 -1.80
C ILE A 194 -16.20 18.04 -0.91
N ASP A 195 -15.95 17.31 0.17
CA ASP A 195 -14.75 17.54 0.97
C ASP A 195 -13.51 17.17 0.15
N GLU A 196 -12.63 18.14 -0.01
CA GLU A 196 -11.29 17.94 -0.57
C GLU A 196 -10.45 17.15 0.44
N ILE A 197 -10.58 15.83 0.45
CA ILE A 197 -9.52 15.01 1.00
C ILE A 197 -8.58 14.70 -0.17
N PRO A 198 -7.41 15.35 -0.29
CA PRO A 198 -6.46 15.07 -1.36
C PRO A 198 -5.87 13.68 -1.14
N PHE A 199 -6.49 12.66 -1.74
CA PHE A 199 -5.89 11.34 -1.78
C PHE A 199 -4.85 11.37 -2.89
N GLN A 200 -3.57 11.52 -2.53
CA GLN A 200 -2.51 11.42 -3.51
C GLN A 200 -2.36 9.96 -3.93
N VAL A 201 -2.37 9.69 -5.23
CA VAL A 201 -2.22 8.35 -5.78
C VAL A 201 -1.06 8.36 -6.77
N LEU A 202 -0.23 7.31 -6.70
CA LEU A 202 0.91 7.16 -7.58
C LEU A 202 0.44 6.81 -9.00
N THR A 203 0.78 7.62 -10.00
CA THR A 203 0.27 7.48 -11.38
C THR A 203 1.21 6.79 -12.34
N LYS A 204 2.52 6.79 -12.02
CA LYS A 204 3.55 6.22 -12.89
C LYS A 204 4.34 5.15 -12.15
N VAL A 205 4.23 3.91 -12.63
CA VAL A 205 5.28 2.90 -12.43
C VAL A 205 6.24 3.08 -13.59
N ILE A 206 7.52 3.33 -13.32
CA ILE A 206 8.56 2.98 -14.30
C ILE A 206 9.05 1.61 -13.87
N GLY A 207 8.90 0.66 -14.79
CA GLY A 207 9.17 -0.74 -14.54
C GLY A 207 10.61 -0.99 -14.10
N VAL A 208 10.75 -1.86 -13.11
CA VAL A 208 11.71 -2.95 -13.23
C VAL A 208 11.44 -3.63 -14.58
N PRO A 209 12.43 -3.82 -15.48
CA PRO A 209 12.22 -4.65 -16.65
C PRO A 209 11.77 -6.02 -16.14
N ALA A 210 10.58 -6.46 -16.57
CA ALA A 210 10.22 -7.86 -16.43
C ALA A 210 11.31 -8.68 -17.12
N PRO A 211 12.00 -9.60 -16.44
CA PRO A 211 12.74 -10.62 -17.16
C PRO A 211 11.69 -11.40 -17.97
N GLY A 212 11.89 -11.43 -19.29
CA GLY A 212 11.21 -12.38 -20.15
C GLY A 212 11.47 -13.82 -19.69
N LEU A 213 10.70 -14.73 -20.30
CA LEU A 213 10.45 -16.15 -19.97
C LEU A 213 9.11 -16.25 -19.21
N CYS A 214 7.99 -16.60 -19.84
CA CYS A 214 7.81 -17.74 -20.73
C CYS A 214 7.09 -17.36 -22.03
N LYS A 215 7.70 -17.75 -23.15
CA LYS A 215 6.97 -18.19 -24.34
C LYS A 215 6.60 -19.65 -24.10
N GLU A 216 5.35 -20.02 -24.35
CA GLU A 216 5.04 -21.36 -24.87
C GLU A 216 5.16 -21.31 -26.40
#